data_AF-A0A1B7MWS7-F1
#
_entry.id   AF-A0A1B7MWS7-F1
#
_cell.length_a   1.000
_cell.length_b   1.000
_cell.length_c   1.000
_cell.angle_alpha   90.00
_cell.angle_beta   90.00
_cell.angle_gamma   90.00
#
_symmetry.space_group_name_H-M   'P 1'
#
loop_
_entity.id
_entity.type
_entity.pdbx_description
1 polymer ?
#
loop_
_entity_poly.entity_id
_entity_poly.type
_entity_poly.pdbx_seq_one_letter_code
_entity_poly.pdbx_strand_id
1 'polypeptide(L)'
;MTVFFVVLKTDLLPVEVSNDARIFQIFQYLKSESDVGHRILGRTLYDQYKYYKLKNPVPVPGRITDSNSAATVQACLDKSNWEEVSARDTLDVPGQTLAASNVYIVIQPCGGEPQPSGYLLII
;
A
#
# COMPACT_ATOMS: atom_id res chain seq x y z
N MET A 1 -6.94 6.73 16.33
CA MET A 1 -6.72 6.49 14.90
C MET A 1 -5.27 6.74 14.60
N THR A 2 -4.69 5.96 13.70
CA THR A 2 -3.30 6.06 13.30
C THR A 2 -3.23 6.27 11.81
N VAL A 3 -2.47 7.30 11.43
CA VAL A 3 -2.15 7.60 10.05
C VAL A 3 -0.87 6.86 9.71
N PHE A 4 -0.77 6.21 8.56
CA PHE A 4 0.47 5.66 7.99
C PHE A 4 0.32 5.57 6.47
N PHE A 5 1.34 5.06 5.78
CA PHE A 5 1.32 4.95 4.32
C PHE A 5 1.20 3.51 3.83
N VAL A 6 0.58 3.34 2.67
CA VAL A 6 0.47 2.07 1.95
C VAL A 6 0.89 2.26 0.51
N VAL A 7 1.43 1.20 -0.10
CA VAL A 7 1.66 1.18 -1.54
C VAL A 7 0.53 0.42 -2.20
N LEU A 8 -0.31 1.11 -2.96
CA LEU A 8 -1.34 0.51 -3.81
C LEU A 8 -0.83 0.49 -5.25
N LYS A 9 -0.55 -0.69 -5.80
CA LYS A 9 0.14 -0.86 -7.09
C LYS A 9 1.51 -0.18 -7.11
N THR A 10 1.56 1.09 -7.48
CA THR A 10 2.76 1.93 -7.58
C THR A 10 2.57 3.28 -6.89
N ASP A 11 1.42 3.49 -6.24
CA ASP A 11 1.03 4.75 -5.63
C ASP A 11 1.21 4.68 -4.11
N LEU A 12 1.84 5.70 -3.55
CA LEU A 12 2.02 5.85 -2.11
C LEU A 12 0.87 6.68 -1.54
N LEU A 13 0.00 6.06 -0.75
CA LEU A 13 -1.23 6.67 -0.25
C LEU A 13 -1.27 6.68 1.28
N PRO A 14 -1.70 7.79 1.91
CA PRO A 14 -1.95 7.81 3.34
C PRO A 14 -3.25 7.05 3.67
N VAL A 15 -3.25 6.38 4.82
CA VAL A 15 -4.40 5.67 5.37
C VAL A 15 -4.56 6.04 6.83
N GLU A 16 -5.80 6.30 7.25
CA GLU A 16 -6.15 6.54 8.64
C GLU A 16 -7.12 5.45 9.12
N VAL A 17 -6.67 4.61 10.05
CA VAL A 17 -7.48 3.51 10.62
C VAL A 17 -7.23 3.34 12.11
N SER A 18 -8.05 2.54 12.79
CA SER A 18 -7.79 2.12 14.17
C SER A 18 -6.55 1.22 14.27
N ASN A 19 -5.93 1.14 15.44
CA ASN A 19 -4.71 0.33 15.65
C ASN A 19 -4.94 -1.17 15.45
N ASP A 20 -6.15 -1.63 15.70
CA ASP A 20 -6.62 -3.01 15.56
C ASP A 20 -7.32 -3.25 14.21
N ALA A 21 -7.17 -2.31 13.26
CA ALA A 21 -7.83 -2.42 11.98
C ALA A 21 -7.32 -3.63 11.19
N ARG A 22 -8.28 -4.33 10.58
CA ARG A 22 -8.00 -5.40 9.64
C ARG A 22 -7.61 -4.83 8.29
N ILE A 23 -6.84 -5.60 7.53
CA ILE A 23 -6.35 -5.18 6.21
C ILE A 23 -7.49 -4.83 5.24
N PHE A 24 -8.65 -5.50 5.31
CA PHE A 24 -9.80 -5.12 4.50
C PHE A 24 -10.34 -3.72 4.83
N GLN A 25 -10.20 -3.24 6.08
CA GLN A 25 -10.63 -1.90 6.47
C GLN A 25 -9.70 -0.84 5.87
N ILE A 26 -8.41 -1.14 5.73
CA ILE A 26 -7.45 -0.32 4.97
C ILE A 26 -7.89 -0.22 3.50
N PHE A 27 -8.28 -1.35 2.89
CA PHE A 27 -8.80 -1.36 1.53
C PHE A 27 -10.08 -0.53 1.39
N GLN A 28 -11.00 -0.64 2.36
CA GLN A 28 -12.23 0.16 2.38
C GLN A 28 -11.93 1.65 2.49
N TYR A 29 -11.02 2.05 3.39
CA TYR A 29 -10.58 3.43 3.52
C TYR A 29 -10.01 3.97 2.20
N LEU A 30 -9.11 3.24 1.54
CA LEU A 30 -8.57 3.66 0.24
C LEU A 30 -9.66 3.83 -0.82
N LYS A 31 -10.73 3.03 -0.73
CA LYS A 31 -11.84 3.07 -1.69
C LYS A 31 -12.84 4.20 -1.41
N SER A 32 -13.03 4.60 -0.15
CA SER A 32 -14.03 5.61 0.23
C SER A 32 -13.45 6.99 0.50
N GLU A 33 -12.29 7.08 1.16
CA GLU A 33 -11.72 8.32 1.69
C GLU A 33 -10.53 8.86 0.88
N SER A 34 -9.95 8.06 -0.02
CA SER A 34 -8.84 8.49 -0.88
C SER A 34 -9.33 8.67 -2.31
N ASP A 35 -9.30 9.89 -2.87
CA ASP A 35 -9.67 10.13 -4.27
C ASP A 35 -8.81 9.29 -5.24
N VAL A 36 -7.50 9.21 -4.97
CA VAL A 36 -6.56 8.43 -5.79
C VAL A 36 -6.82 6.93 -5.61
N GLY A 37 -7.01 6.47 -4.37
CA GLY A 37 -7.35 5.07 -4.08
C GLY A 37 -8.68 4.66 -4.72
N HIS A 38 -9.71 5.49 -4.62
CA HIS A 38 -11.01 5.30 -5.26
C HIS A 38 -10.86 5.19 -6.77
N ARG A 39 -10.07 6.06 -7.40
CA ARG A 39 -9.81 6.01 -8.84
C ARG A 39 -9.09 4.71 -9.25
N ILE A 40 -8.12 4.26 -8.46
CA ILE A 40 -7.34 3.04 -8.76
C ILE A 40 -8.16 1.77 -8.53
N LEU A 41 -8.90 1.70 -7.42
CA LEU A 41 -9.70 0.54 -7.03
C LEU A 41 -11.01 0.47 -7.80
N GLY A 42 -11.65 1.61 -8.08
CA GLY A 42 -12.91 1.71 -8.80
C GLY A 42 -13.98 0.79 -8.18
N ARG A 43 -14.52 -0.13 -9.00
CA ARG A 43 -15.55 -1.09 -8.57
C ARG A 43 -15.01 -2.42 -8.04
N THR A 44 -13.69 -2.58 -7.96
CA THR A 44 -13.07 -3.84 -7.53
C THR A 44 -13.43 -4.18 -6.08
N LEU A 45 -13.39 -5.48 -5.80
CA LEU A 45 -13.58 -6.03 -4.47
C LEU A 45 -12.22 -6.36 -3.85
N TYR A 46 -12.17 -6.42 -2.52
CA TYR A 46 -10.94 -6.64 -1.78
C TYR A 46 -10.30 -8.03 -2.08
N ASP A 47 -11.10 -9.02 -2.43
CA ASP A 47 -10.64 -10.38 -2.80
C ASP A 47 -9.98 -10.45 -4.19
N GLN A 48 -10.04 -9.37 -4.98
CA GLN A 48 -9.34 -9.24 -6.26
C GLN A 48 -7.90 -8.71 -6.11
N TYR A 49 -7.46 -8.50 -4.87
CA TYR A 49 -6.12 -8.04 -4.53
C TYR A 49 -5.42 -9.03 -3.59
N LYS A 50 -4.10 -9.03 -3.69
CA LYS A 50 -3.19 -9.63 -2.73
C LYS A 50 -2.61 -8.56 -1.82
N TYR A 51 -2.36 -8.96 -0.59
CA TYR A 51 -1.91 -8.09 0.48
C TYR A 51 -0.58 -8.61 0.99
N TYR A 52 0.38 -7.72 1.10
CA TYR A 52 1.72 -8.03 1.54
C TYR A 52 2.09 -7.11 2.67
N LYS A 53 2.42 -7.68 3.82
CA LYS A 53 3.08 -6.95 4.90
C LYS A 53 4.57 -6.85 4.59
N LEU A 54 5.18 -5.70 4.87
CA LEU A 54 6.62 -5.54 4.77
C LEU A 54 7.29 -6.10 6.02
N LYS A 55 8.23 -7.03 5.84
CA LYS A 55 9.04 -7.60 6.95
C LYS A 55 9.83 -6.50 7.65
N ASN A 56 10.38 -5.58 6.86
CA ASN A 56 11.02 -4.35 7.31
C ASN A 56 10.20 -3.16 6.79
N PRO A 57 9.46 -2.46 7.67
CA PRO A 57 8.72 -1.26 7.30
C PRO A 57 9.65 -0.21 6.67
N VAL A 58 9.18 0.45 5.61
CA VAL A 58 9.98 1.42 4.85
C VAL A 58 9.63 2.83 5.32
N PRO A 59 10.62 3.64 5.74
CA PRO A 59 10.35 5.01 6.15
C PRO A 59 9.97 5.89 4.96
N VAL A 60 8.99 6.75 5.20
CA VAL A 60 8.57 7.85 4.33
C VAL A 60 9.28 9.11 4.82
N PRO A 61 10.00 9.84 3.95
CA PRO A 61 10.65 11.07 4.35
C PRO A 61 9.63 12.13 4.78
N GLY A 62 9.99 12.94 5.78
CA GLY A 62 9.08 13.96 6.33
C GLY A 62 8.63 15.03 5.32
N ARG A 63 9.34 15.17 4.19
CA ARG A 63 8.90 15.95 3.03
C ARG A 63 8.74 15.01 1.83
N ILE A 64 7.51 14.84 1.38
CA ILE A 64 7.19 14.06 0.18
C ILE A 64 7.46 14.92 -1.05
N THR A 65 8.29 14.40 -1.94
CA THR A 65 8.59 14.94 -3.27
C THR A 65 8.54 13.77 -4.24
N ASP A 66 8.23 14.00 -5.51
CA ASP A 66 8.09 12.95 -6.52
C ASP A 66 9.27 11.96 -6.55
N SER A 67 10.51 12.49 -6.44
CA SER A 67 11.73 11.67 -6.44
C SER A 67 11.83 10.75 -5.22
N ASN A 68 11.59 11.28 -4.02
CA ASN A 68 11.66 10.50 -2.79
C ASN A 68 10.48 9.51 -2.66
N SER A 69 9.28 9.88 -3.11
CA SER A 69 8.15 8.94 -3.13
C SER A 69 8.40 7.78 -4.09
N ALA A 70 9.00 8.04 -5.26
CA ALA A 70 9.38 6.98 -6.19
C ALA A 70 10.41 6.02 -5.58
N ALA A 71 11.43 6.55 -4.88
CA ALA A 71 12.41 5.74 -4.17
C ALA A 71 11.78 4.88 -3.05
N THR A 72 10.88 5.46 -2.25
CA THR A 72 10.12 4.73 -1.23
C THR A 72 9.27 3.62 -1.84
N VAL A 73 8.52 3.91 -2.92
CA VAL A 73 7.72 2.90 -3.63
C VAL A 73 8.61 1.79 -4.15
N GLN A 74 9.74 2.11 -4.78
CA GLN A 74 10.67 1.12 -5.31
C GLN A 74 11.22 0.20 -4.22
N ALA A 75 11.59 0.75 -3.05
CA ALA A 75 12.00 -0.04 -1.90
C ALA A 75 10.87 -0.93 -1.37
N CYS A 76 9.63 -0.45 -1.39
CA CYS A 76 8.46 -1.24 -1.02
C CYS A 76 8.14 -2.32 -2.05
N LEU A 77 8.51 -2.16 -3.33
CA LEU A 77 8.25 -3.14 -4.39
C LEU A 77 9.29 -4.27 -4.46
N ASP A 78 10.31 -4.24 -3.60
CA ASP A 78 11.21 -5.39 -3.42
C ASP A 78 10.46 -6.55 -2.75
N LYS A 79 10.09 -7.53 -3.57
CA LYS A 79 9.35 -8.73 -3.15
C LYS A 79 10.09 -9.57 -2.10
N SER A 80 11.41 -9.44 -1.96
CA SER A 80 12.17 -10.14 -0.91
C SER A 80 11.74 -9.70 0.50
N ASN A 81 11.25 -8.46 0.61
CA ASN A 81 10.74 -7.87 1.84
C ASN A 81 9.24 -8.15 2.09
N TRP A 82 8.57 -8.92 1.22
CA TRP A 82 7.13 -9.18 1.33
C TRP A 82 6.83 -10.45 2.12
N GLU A 83 5.79 -10.37 2.94
CA GLU A 83 5.10 -11.48 3.58
C GLU A 83 3.63 -11.42 3.17
N GLU A 84 3.14 -12.45 2.47
CA GLU A 84 1.73 -12.52 2.07
C GLU A 84 0.83 -12.70 3.29
N VAL A 85 -0.22 -11.89 3.37
CA VAL A 85 -1.16 -11.85 4.50
C VAL A 85 -2.60 -11.86 3.99
N SER A 86 -3.53 -12.28 4.83
CA SER A 86 -4.96 -12.25 4.51
C SER A 86 -5.54 -10.85 4.71
N ALA A 87 -6.51 -10.48 3.87
CA ALA A 87 -7.33 -9.28 4.09
C ALA A 87 -8.05 -9.29 5.46
N ARG A 88 -8.22 -10.48 6.07
CA ARG A 88 -8.85 -10.64 7.38
C ARG A 88 -7.88 -10.47 8.55
N ASP A 89 -6.57 -10.49 8.29
CA ASP A 89 -5.56 -10.34 9.33
C ASP A 89 -5.55 -8.89 9.83
N THR A 90 -5.16 -8.74 11.09
CA THR A 90 -4.84 -7.46 11.71
C THR A 90 -3.48 -6.99 11.22
N LEU A 91 -3.32 -5.67 11.06
CA LEU A 91 -2.00 -5.09 10.84
C LEU A 91 -1.22 -5.06 12.16
N ASP A 92 -0.84 -6.23 12.66
CA ASP A 92 0.00 -6.32 13.85
C ASP A 92 1.44 -6.02 13.47
N VAL A 93 2.03 -4.97 14.04
CA VAL A 93 3.47 -4.69 13.95
C VAL A 93 4.08 -5.06 15.30
N PRO A 94 4.74 -6.24 15.41
CA PRO A 94 5.24 -6.71 16.69
C PRO A 94 6.17 -5.68 17.35
N GLY A 95 5.82 -5.27 18.57
CA GLY A 95 6.67 -4.40 19.39
C GLY A 95 6.69 -2.92 19.00
N GLN A 96 5.86 -2.46 18.06
CA GLN A 96 5.80 -1.04 17.67
C GLN A 96 4.37 -0.55 17.45
N THR A 97 4.09 0.64 17.96
CA THR A 97 2.97 1.44 17.47
C THR A 97 3.23 1.80 16.01
N LEU A 98 2.24 1.65 15.14
CA LEU A 98 2.31 2.13 13.76
C LEU A 98 2.80 3.59 13.75
N ALA A 99 3.96 3.82 13.15
CA ALA A 99 4.55 5.14 13.05
C ALA A 99 4.03 5.83 11.78
N ALA A 100 3.67 7.10 11.91
CA ALA A 100 2.99 7.81 10.84
C ALA A 100 3.80 8.00 9.56
N SER A 101 5.12 7.91 9.66
CA SER A 101 6.04 8.07 8.54
C SER A 101 6.57 6.74 8.02
N ASN A 102 5.79 5.66 8.05
CA ASN A 102 6.22 4.35 7.56
C ASN A 102 5.20 3.73 6.60
N VAL A 103 5.72 2.91 5.68
CA VAL A 103 4.94 1.98 4.87
C VAL A 103 4.99 0.60 5.50
N TYR A 104 3.81 0.00 5.68
CA TYR A 104 3.66 -1.32 6.28
C TYR A 104 3.07 -2.36 5.34
N ILE A 105 2.25 -1.93 4.37
CA ILE A 105 1.51 -2.82 3.47
C ILE A 105 1.71 -2.41 2.02
N VAL A 106 1.83 -3.42 1.16
CA VAL A 106 1.70 -3.33 -0.29
C VAL A 106 0.44 -4.08 -0.73
N ILE A 107 -0.37 -3.45 -1.59
CA ILE A 107 -1.61 -4.01 -2.13
C ILE A 107 -1.45 -4.12 -3.65
N GLN A 108 -1.53 -5.34 -4.18
CA GLN A 108 -1.35 -5.64 -5.62
C GLN A 108 -2.56 -6.36 -6.20
N PRO A 109 -2.97 -6.11 -7.45
CA PRO A 109 -4.03 -6.87 -8.09
C PRO A 109 -3.62 -8.34 -8.27
N CYS A 110 -4.57 -9.28 -8.13
CA CYS A 110 -4.33 -10.72 -8.28
C CYS A 110 -3.82 -11.14 -9.67
N GLY A 111 -3.89 -10.28 -10.69
CA GLY A 111 -3.64 -10.62 -12.10
C GLY A 111 -2.68 -9.71 -12.87
N GLY A 112 -1.81 -8.94 -12.21
CA GLY A 112 -0.85 -8.11 -12.93
C GLY A 112 0.45 -7.91 -12.16
N GLU A 113 1.56 -8.38 -12.74
CA GLU A 113 2.85 -7.74 -12.47
C GLU A 113 2.71 -6.22 -12.72
N PRO A 114 3.32 -5.37 -11.89
CA PRO A 114 3.35 -3.94 -12.15
C PRO A 114 4.13 -3.75 -13.45
N GLN A 115 3.44 -3.59 -14.58
CA GLN A 115 4.07 -3.11 -15.79
C GLN A 115 4.56 -1.68 -15.49
N PRO A 116 5.86 -1.38 -15.60
CA PRO A 116 6.30 -0.01 -15.62
C PRO A 116 5.56 0.68 -16.76
N SER A 117 4.89 1.79 -16.45
CA SER A 117 4.22 2.60 -17.46
C SER A 117 5.26 3.07 -18.46
N GLY A 118 5.36 2.35 -19.58
CA GLY A 118 6.43 2.49 -20.56
C GLY A 118 5.87 2.22 -21.95
N TYR A 119 5.51 3.31 -22.62
CA TYR A 119 5.31 3.47 -24.06
C TYR A 119 4.20 2.65 -24.74
N LEU A 120 3.12 3.36 -25.04
CA LEU A 120 2.23 3.08 -26.16
C LEU A 120 3.02 3.28 -27.46
N LEU A 121 3.47 2.19 -28.11
CA LEU A 121 3.90 2.26 -29.52
C LEU A 121 2.77 1.65 -30.36
N ILE A 122 1.96 2.52 -30.96
CA ILE A 122 1.09 2.13 -32.09
C ILE A 122 1.97 2.18 -33.33
N ILE A 123 2.16 1.03 -33.97
CA ILE A 123 2.42 0.89 -35.41
C ILE A 123 1.64 -0.31 -35.93
#